data_AF-A0A1G0IIQ4-F1
#
_entry.id   AF-A0A1G0IIQ4-F1
#
_cell.length_a   1.000
_cell.length_b   1.000
_cell.length_c   1.000
_cell.angle_alpha   90.00
_cell.angle_beta   90.00
_cell.angle_gamma   90.00
#
_symmetry.space_group_name_H-M   'P 1'
#
loop_
_entity.id
_entity.type
_entity.pdbx_description
1 polymer ?
#
loop_
_entity_poly.entity_id
_entity_poly.type
_entity_poly.pdbx_seq_one_letter_code
_entity_poly.pdbx_strand_id
1 'polypeptide(L)'
;MRHNNLSNKRTGVTLLEIMLVLALAAMVIILSVRYYTTSTSFREANDLLSKISAITAAADTIAGPTSSYTGVTRQSVVDLVSENSMTTPWGGAIGFTVDSARSYTVSIPGVPSVTCNKIRSNLSANPHFPTASMSACAAAGQSADFSYTYQADV
;
A
#
# COMPACT_ATOMS: atom_id res chain seq x y z
N MET A 1 54.95 -51.29 -25.18
CA MET A 1 53.84 -51.16 -24.21
C MET A 1 53.20 -49.80 -24.41
N ARG A 2 51.97 -49.73 -24.95
CA ARG A 2 51.24 -48.48 -25.25
C ARG A 2 50.38 -48.10 -24.03
N HIS A 3 50.65 -46.95 -23.42
CA HIS A 3 49.79 -46.35 -22.40
C HIS A 3 48.62 -45.60 -23.06
N ASN A 4 47.40 -46.06 -22.81
CA ASN A 4 46.17 -45.42 -23.26
C ASN A 4 45.82 -44.26 -22.31
N ASN A 5 45.84 -43.02 -22.82
CA ASN A 5 45.32 -41.84 -22.14
C ASN A 5 43.79 -41.80 -22.30
N LEU A 6 43.06 -42.28 -21.28
CA LEU A 6 41.60 -42.11 -21.19
C LEU A 6 41.30 -40.67 -20.73
N SER A 7 40.93 -39.83 -21.69
CA SER A 7 40.53 -38.43 -21.50
C SER A 7 39.35 -38.30 -20.52
N ASN A 8 39.59 -37.65 -19.37
CA ASN A 8 38.60 -37.21 -18.38
C ASN A 8 37.61 -36.16 -18.95
N LYS A 9 36.67 -36.57 -19.81
CA LYS A 9 35.64 -35.69 -20.40
C LYS A 9 34.31 -35.62 -19.63
N ARG A 10 34.20 -36.26 -18.46
CA ARG A 10 32.92 -36.35 -17.71
C ARG A 10 32.63 -35.19 -16.77
N THR A 11 33.63 -34.38 -16.39
CA THR A 11 33.48 -33.26 -15.44
C THR A 11 32.94 -31.97 -16.07
N GLY A 12 33.03 -31.82 -17.40
CA GLY A 12 32.56 -30.61 -18.08
C GLY A 12 31.04 -30.51 -18.20
N VAL A 13 30.36 -31.66 -18.33
CA VAL A 13 28.90 -31.72 -18.47
C VAL A 13 28.20 -31.47 -17.13
N THR A 14 28.75 -31.99 -16.02
CA THR A 14 28.16 -31.82 -14.69
C THR A 14 28.22 -30.39 -14.18
N LEU A 15 29.25 -29.62 -14.54
CA LEU A 15 29.35 -28.20 -14.15
C LEU A 15 28.33 -27.34 -14.93
N LEU A 16 28.15 -27.62 -16.22
CA LEU A 16 27.19 -26.94 -17.08
C LEU A 16 25.74 -27.23 -16.65
N GLU A 17 25.46 -28.47 -16.26
CA GLU A 17 24.15 -28.90 -15.79
C GLU A 17 23.77 -28.23 -14.45
N ILE A 18 24.72 -28.12 -13.52
CA ILE A 18 24.49 -27.43 -12.24
C ILE A 18 24.30 -25.92 -12.46
N MET A 19 25.05 -25.28 -13.36
CA MET A 19 24.84 -23.86 -13.69
C MET A 19 23.47 -23.61 -14.32
N LEU A 20 23.01 -24.50 -15.21
CA LEU A 20 21.68 -24.40 -15.81
C LEU A 20 20.58 -24.50 -14.74
N VAL A 21 20.70 -25.48 -13.82
CA VAL A 21 19.73 -25.67 -12.73
C VAL A 21 19.71 -24.45 -11.80
N LEU A 22 20.87 -23.90 -11.45
CA LEU A 22 20.95 -22.69 -10.62
C LEU A 22 20.35 -21.47 -11.32
N ALA A 23 20.54 -21.31 -12.62
CA ALA A 23 19.95 -20.22 -13.40
C ALA A 23 18.42 -20.32 -13.44
N LEU A 24 17.88 -21.52 -13.67
CA LEU A 24 16.43 -21.76 -13.66
C LEU A 24 15.84 -21.55 -12.27
N ALA A 25 16.50 -22.05 -11.22
CA ALA A 25 16.07 -21.85 -9.84
C ALA A 25 16.01 -20.35 -9.47
N ALA A 26 17.04 -19.58 -9.85
CA ALA A 26 17.07 -18.14 -9.62
C ALA A 26 15.92 -17.41 -10.34
N MET A 27 15.61 -17.76 -11.59
CA MET A 27 14.47 -17.17 -12.31
C MET A 27 13.13 -17.43 -11.61
N VAL A 28 12.89 -18.67 -11.14
CA VAL A 28 11.66 -19.02 -10.42
C VAL A 28 11.54 -18.25 -9.11
N ILE A 29 12.63 -18.07 -8.37
CA ILE A 29 12.65 -17.29 -7.13
C ILE A 29 12.32 -15.81 -7.42
N ILE A 30 12.94 -15.22 -8.44
CA ILE A 30 12.69 -13.81 -8.82
C ILE A 30 11.22 -13.59 -9.21
N LEU A 31 10.65 -14.48 -10.03
CA LEU A 31 9.24 -14.39 -10.43
C LEU A 31 8.30 -14.54 -9.23
N SER A 32 8.64 -15.45 -8.32
CA SER A 32 7.87 -15.67 -7.10
C SER A 32 7.89 -14.42 -6.21
N VAL A 33 9.07 -13.84 -5.93
CA VAL A 33 9.21 -12.62 -5.13
C VAL A 33 8.43 -11.46 -5.74
N ARG A 34 8.52 -11.25 -7.06
CA ARG A 34 7.77 -10.19 -7.76
C ARG A 34 6.25 -10.40 -7.70
N TYR A 35 5.80 -11.65 -7.78
CA TYR A 35 4.38 -11.97 -7.66
C TYR A 35 3.87 -11.73 -6.23
N TYR A 36 4.63 -12.14 -5.21
CA TYR A 36 4.30 -11.90 -3.81
C TYR A 36 4.20 -10.40 -3.50
N THR A 37 5.17 -9.58 -3.94
CA THR A 37 5.12 -8.12 -3.69
C THR A 37 3.92 -7.46 -4.35
N THR A 38 3.52 -7.93 -5.54
CA THR A 38 2.36 -7.40 -6.27
C THR A 38 1.04 -7.78 -5.57
N SER A 39 0.88 -9.04 -5.18
CA SER A 39 -0.36 -9.52 -4.52
C SER A 39 -0.57 -8.86 -3.15
N THR A 40 0.50 -8.70 -2.37
CA THR A 40 0.44 -8.01 -1.08
C THR A 40 0.03 -6.55 -1.24
N SER A 41 0.61 -5.83 -2.22
CA SER A 41 0.25 -4.42 -2.50
C SER A 41 -1.24 -4.23 -2.82
N PHE A 42 -1.87 -5.19 -3.49
CA PHE A 42 -3.31 -5.14 -3.77
C PHE A 42 -4.16 -5.36 -2.52
N ARG A 43 -3.77 -6.31 -1.65
CA ARG A 43 -4.47 -6.56 -0.39
C ARG A 43 -4.36 -5.34 0.53
N GLU A 44 -3.16 -4.77 0.65
CA GLU A 44 -2.92 -3.55 1.43
C GLU A 44 -3.70 -2.36 0.90
N ALA A 45 -3.78 -2.17 -0.43
CA ALA A 45 -4.59 -1.10 -1.01
C ALA A 45 -6.07 -1.26 -0.70
N ASN A 46 -6.62 -2.47 -0.82
CA ASN A 46 -8.04 -2.73 -0.54
C ASN A 46 -8.37 -2.64 0.95
N ASP A 47 -7.47 -3.10 1.82
CA ASP A 47 -7.60 -2.92 3.27
C ASP A 47 -7.62 -1.43 3.62
N LEU A 48 -6.67 -0.65 3.09
CA LEU A 48 -6.60 0.79 3.35
C LEU A 48 -7.81 1.55 2.78
N LEU A 49 -8.31 1.19 1.59
CA LEU A 49 -9.56 1.76 1.06
C LEU A 49 -10.77 1.44 1.95
N SER A 50 -10.85 0.23 2.49
CA SER A 50 -11.92 -0.16 3.43
C SER A 50 -11.84 0.66 4.71
N LYS A 51 -10.62 0.91 5.22
CA LYS A 51 -10.39 1.78 6.39
C LYS A 51 -10.76 3.23 6.10
N ILE A 52 -10.37 3.77 4.94
CA ILE A 52 -10.74 5.13 4.51
C ILE A 52 -12.26 5.28 4.44
N SER A 53 -12.96 4.30 3.88
CA SER A 53 -14.43 4.30 3.84
C SER A 53 -15.04 4.28 5.24
N ALA A 54 -14.52 3.46 6.15
CA ALA A 54 -14.98 3.40 7.54
C ALA A 54 -14.74 4.73 8.27
N ILE A 55 -13.56 5.34 8.13
CA ILE A 55 -13.22 6.65 8.69
C ILE A 55 -14.18 7.72 8.16
N THR A 56 -14.45 7.72 6.86
CA THR A 56 -15.36 8.67 6.22
C THR A 56 -16.78 8.52 6.80
N ALA A 57 -17.30 7.30 6.84
CA ALA A 57 -18.63 7.03 7.38
C ALA A 57 -18.75 7.40 8.87
N ALA A 58 -17.70 7.16 9.66
CA ALA A 58 -17.66 7.55 11.07
C ALA A 58 -17.63 9.07 11.24
N ALA A 59 -16.78 9.78 10.50
CA ALA A 59 -16.75 11.24 10.50
C ALA A 59 -18.12 11.84 10.12
N ASP A 60 -18.76 11.29 9.09
CA ASP A 60 -20.09 11.73 8.64
C ASP A 60 -21.19 11.42 9.66
N THR A 61 -21.11 10.28 10.35
CA THR A 61 -22.06 9.93 11.42
C THR A 61 -21.97 10.91 12.59
N ILE A 62 -20.76 11.34 12.96
CA ILE A 62 -20.54 12.30 14.04
C ILE A 62 -20.94 13.72 13.60
N ALA A 63 -20.63 14.10 12.36
CA ALA A 63 -20.95 15.42 11.82
C ALA A 63 -22.42 15.58 11.44
N GLY A 64 -23.15 14.48 11.19
CA GLY A 64 -24.54 14.49 10.73
C GLY A 64 -25.48 15.38 11.56
N PRO A 65 -25.51 15.25 12.90
CA PRO A 65 -26.37 16.07 13.75
C PRO A 65 -26.09 17.58 13.71
N THR A 66 -24.84 17.98 13.48
CA THR A 66 -24.41 19.40 13.49
C THR A 66 -24.17 19.95 12.09
N SER A 67 -24.22 19.11 11.06
CA SER A 67 -23.76 19.41 9.69
C SER A 67 -22.34 20.03 9.67
N SER A 68 -21.49 19.65 10.63
CA SER A 68 -20.16 20.24 10.81
C SER A 68 -19.15 19.25 11.40
N TYR A 69 -17.95 19.22 10.83
CA TYR A 69 -16.83 18.42 11.34
C TYR A 69 -16.08 19.08 12.50
N THR A 70 -16.35 20.32 12.89
CA THR A 70 -15.53 21.07 13.90
C THR A 70 -15.43 20.38 15.28
N GLY A 71 -16.37 19.51 15.63
CA GLY A 71 -16.35 18.70 16.86
C GLY A 71 -15.82 17.27 16.69
N VAL A 72 -15.48 16.86 15.47
CA VAL A 72 -14.98 15.52 15.17
C VAL A 72 -13.52 15.45 15.54
N THR A 73 -13.20 14.56 16.47
CA THR A 73 -11.83 14.28 16.89
C THR A 73 -11.40 12.91 16.40
N ARG A 74 -10.08 12.67 16.34
CA ARG A 74 -9.54 11.33 16.10
C ARG A 74 -10.16 10.30 17.05
N GLN A 75 -10.28 10.65 18.34
CA GLN A 75 -10.83 9.72 19.33
C GLN A 75 -12.30 9.39 19.04
N SER A 76 -13.14 10.37 18.71
CA SER A 76 -14.54 10.10 18.37
C SER A 76 -14.69 9.20 17.14
N VAL A 77 -13.76 9.29 16.18
CA VAL A 77 -13.72 8.36 15.04
C VAL A 77 -13.29 6.97 15.50
N VAL A 78 -12.22 6.85 16.29
CA VAL A 78 -11.75 5.58 16.88
C VAL A 78 -12.87 4.87 17.65
N ASP A 79 -13.67 5.61 18.41
CA ASP A 79 -14.77 5.05 19.21
C ASP A 79 -15.83 4.35 18.34
N LEU A 80 -15.95 4.73 17.05
CA LEU A 80 -16.86 4.10 16.09
C LEU A 80 -16.21 2.99 15.26
N VAL A 81 -14.95 3.16 14.84
CA VAL A 81 -14.29 2.23 13.87
C VAL A 81 -13.25 1.31 14.50
N SER A 82 -12.97 1.45 15.80
CA SER A 82 -11.84 0.87 16.53
C SER A 82 -10.45 1.36 16.09
N GLU A 83 -9.47 1.23 16.98
CA GLU A 83 -8.08 1.64 16.74
C GLU A 83 -7.42 0.87 15.57
N ASN A 84 -7.88 -0.36 15.30
CA ASN A 84 -7.40 -1.19 14.18
C ASN A 84 -7.68 -0.53 12.82
N SER A 85 -8.78 0.21 12.69
CA SER A 85 -9.12 0.95 11.47
C SER A 85 -8.33 2.24 11.34
N MET A 86 -7.71 2.71 12.43
CA MET A 86 -6.82 3.87 12.48
C MET A 86 -5.34 3.50 12.46
N THR A 87 -5.04 2.27 12.03
CA THR A 87 -3.68 1.74 11.87
C THR A 87 -3.49 1.26 10.44
N THR A 88 -2.35 1.55 9.81
CA THR A 88 -2.04 1.10 8.45
C THR A 88 -1.72 -0.41 8.43
N PRO A 89 -1.79 -1.08 7.27
CA PRO A 89 -1.40 -2.49 7.15
C PRO A 89 0.04 -2.80 7.60
N TRP A 90 0.92 -1.79 7.57
CA TRP A 90 2.32 -1.86 8.00
C TRP A 90 2.55 -1.27 9.40
N GLY A 91 1.49 -1.02 10.19
CA GLY A 91 1.59 -0.68 11.61
C GLY A 91 1.78 0.81 11.94
N GLY A 92 1.66 1.70 10.96
CA GLY A 92 1.70 3.14 11.19
C GLY A 92 0.35 3.68 11.69
N ALA A 93 0.36 4.71 12.53
CA ALA A 93 -0.88 5.34 12.99
C ALA A 93 -1.45 6.30 11.93
N ILE A 94 -2.72 6.13 11.59
CA ILE A 94 -3.45 7.07 10.72
C ILE A 94 -3.81 8.31 11.54
N GLY A 95 -3.43 9.47 11.02
CA GLY A 95 -3.79 10.77 11.59
C GLY A 95 -5.09 11.29 11.01
N PHE A 96 -5.82 12.06 11.80
CA PHE A 96 -7.08 12.69 11.43
C PHE A 96 -7.10 14.10 12.00
N THR A 97 -7.31 15.09 11.14
CA THR A 97 -7.37 16.50 11.51
C THR A 97 -8.55 17.15 10.81
N VAL A 98 -9.32 17.95 11.54
CA VAL A 98 -10.39 18.75 10.95
C VAL A 98 -9.80 20.07 10.46
N ASP A 99 -10.01 20.39 9.19
CA ASP A 99 -9.51 21.64 8.60
C ASP A 99 -10.57 22.75 8.68
N SER A 100 -11.84 22.39 8.52
CA SER A 100 -12.96 23.32 8.56
C SER A 100 -14.25 22.63 9.00
N ALA A 101 -15.36 23.38 9.12
CA ALA A 101 -16.67 22.80 9.36
C ALA A 101 -17.10 21.78 8.27
N ARG A 102 -16.52 21.84 7.07
CA ARG A 102 -16.94 21.06 5.90
C ARG A 102 -15.84 20.17 5.32
N SER A 103 -14.69 20.12 5.99
CA SER A 103 -13.54 19.34 5.51
C SER A 103 -12.66 18.83 6.62
N TYR A 104 -12.05 17.68 6.36
CA TYR A 104 -11.03 17.07 7.23
C TYR A 104 -9.94 16.42 6.37
N THR A 105 -8.75 16.33 6.94
CA THR A 105 -7.58 15.72 6.32
C THR A 105 -7.19 14.46 7.09
N VAL A 106 -6.93 13.40 6.33
CA VAL A 106 -6.41 12.14 6.84
C VAL A 106 -4.97 11.98 6.38
N SER A 107 -4.08 11.61 7.30
CA SER A 107 -2.67 11.34 7.01
C SER A 107 -2.36 9.87 7.27
N ILE A 108 -1.72 9.23 6.30
CA ILE A 108 -1.42 7.81 6.28
C ILE A 108 0.09 7.68 6.11
N PRO A 109 0.83 7.33 7.17
CA PRO A 109 2.28 7.29 7.10
C PRO A 109 2.78 6.09 6.30
N GLY A 110 3.93 6.22 5.63
CA GLY A 110 4.69 5.09 5.08
C GLY A 110 4.01 4.28 3.97
N VAL A 111 3.15 4.90 3.15
CA VAL A 111 2.47 4.21 2.04
C VAL A 111 3.46 3.85 0.93
N PRO A 112 3.57 2.57 0.53
CA PRO A 112 4.38 2.18 -0.62
C PRO A 112 3.89 2.80 -1.92
N SER A 113 4.81 3.16 -2.83
CA SER A 113 4.50 3.84 -4.08
C SER A 113 3.40 3.16 -4.92
N VAL A 114 3.41 1.83 -5.00
CA VAL A 114 2.43 1.04 -5.78
C VAL A 114 1.04 1.12 -5.15
N THR A 115 0.96 1.00 -3.83
CA THR A 115 -0.29 1.08 -3.04
C THR A 115 -0.86 2.50 -3.10
N CYS A 116 -0.03 3.53 -2.95
CA CYS A 116 -0.42 4.94 -3.03
C CYS A 116 -1.10 5.27 -4.36
N ASN A 117 -0.50 4.87 -5.49
CA ASN A 117 -1.06 5.17 -6.81
C ASN A 117 -2.45 4.54 -7.02
N LYS A 118 -2.68 3.34 -6.48
CA LYS A 118 -3.99 2.67 -6.54
C LYS A 118 -5.04 3.41 -5.72
N ILE A 119 -4.70 3.77 -4.49
CA ILE A 119 -5.61 4.50 -3.59
C ILE A 119 -5.94 5.87 -4.18
N ARG A 120 -4.93 6.61 -4.63
CA ARG A 120 -5.11 7.92 -5.27
C ARG A 120 -6.05 7.82 -6.48
N SER A 121 -5.85 6.82 -7.35
CA SER A 121 -6.73 6.59 -8.49
C SER A 121 -8.16 6.27 -8.07
N ASN A 122 -8.36 5.47 -7.01
CA ASN A 122 -9.69 5.11 -6.53
C ASN A 122 -10.41 6.30 -5.89
N LEU A 123 -9.73 7.05 -5.01
CA LEU A 123 -10.30 8.22 -4.36
C LEU A 123 -10.63 9.33 -5.37
N SER A 124 -9.79 9.51 -6.41
CA SER A 124 -10.03 10.52 -7.45
C SER A 124 -11.31 10.29 -8.28
N ALA A 125 -11.91 9.10 -8.20
CA ALA A 125 -13.19 8.83 -8.84
C ALA A 125 -14.37 9.45 -8.08
N ASN A 126 -14.17 9.89 -6.84
CA ASN A 126 -15.19 10.52 -6.02
C ASN A 126 -14.86 12.03 -5.86
N PRO A 127 -15.81 12.93 -6.22
CA PRO A 127 -15.58 14.38 -6.19
C PRO A 127 -15.31 14.93 -4.77
N HIS A 128 -15.77 14.27 -3.71
CA HIS A 128 -15.47 14.63 -2.33
C HIS A 128 -13.98 14.53 -1.97
N PHE A 129 -13.17 13.86 -2.80
CA PHE A 129 -11.72 13.75 -2.64
C PHE A 129 -11.02 14.45 -3.81
N PRO A 130 -10.88 15.79 -3.80
CA PRO A 130 -10.25 16.52 -4.88
C PRO A 130 -8.77 16.14 -4.99
N THR A 131 -8.32 15.81 -6.20
CA THR A 131 -6.93 15.37 -6.47
C THR A 131 -5.87 16.41 -6.11
N ALA A 132 -6.25 17.69 -6.06
CA ALA A 132 -5.40 18.80 -5.62
C ALA A 132 -5.09 18.76 -4.11
N SER A 133 -5.94 18.10 -3.32
CA SER A 133 -5.75 17.93 -1.86
C SER A 133 -5.02 16.65 -1.48
N MET A 134 -4.71 15.80 -2.47
CA MET A 134 -3.98 14.55 -2.25
C MET A 134 -2.48 14.77 -2.41
N SER A 135 -1.68 14.31 -1.46
CA SER A 135 -0.22 14.34 -1.59
C SER A 135 0.27 13.46 -2.75
N ALA A 136 1.45 13.79 -3.27
CA ALA A 136 2.10 13.00 -4.30
C ALA A 136 2.58 11.66 -3.74
N CYS A 137 2.49 10.60 -4.56
CA CYS A 137 3.04 9.30 -4.20
C CYS A 137 4.58 9.30 -4.32
N ALA A 138 5.23 8.48 -3.49
CA ALA A 138 6.67 8.28 -3.56
C ALA A 138 7.14 7.74 -4.92
N ALA A 139 8.42 7.92 -5.23
CA ALA A 139 9.06 7.29 -6.38
C ALA A 139 8.99 5.75 -6.28
N ALA A 140 9.13 5.07 -7.42
CA ALA A 140 9.03 3.62 -7.49
C ALA A 140 10.00 2.92 -6.52
N GLY A 141 9.47 2.03 -5.67
CA GLY A 141 10.25 1.27 -4.69
C GLY A 141 10.49 2.01 -3.37
N GLN A 142 9.93 3.21 -3.20
CA GLN A 142 9.98 3.98 -1.96
C GLN A 142 8.60 4.00 -1.26
N SER A 143 8.61 4.35 0.02
CA SER A 143 7.42 4.66 0.81
C SER A 143 7.45 6.12 1.24
N ALA A 144 6.29 6.77 1.28
CA ALA A 144 6.15 8.13 1.80
C ALA A 144 4.77 8.31 2.45
N ASP A 145 4.63 9.39 3.21
CA ASP A 145 3.37 9.72 3.84
C ASP A 145 2.37 10.21 2.79
N PHE A 146 1.19 9.60 2.79
CA PHE A 146 0.08 9.97 1.93
C PHE A 146 -0.96 10.74 2.73
N SER A 147 -1.44 11.86 2.22
CA SER A 147 -2.54 12.60 2.83
C SER A 147 -3.59 12.95 1.79
N TYR A 148 -4.85 13.06 2.24
CA TYR A 148 -5.95 13.55 1.42
C TYR A 148 -6.90 14.38 2.27
N THR A 149 -7.59 15.33 1.64
CA THR A 149 -8.68 16.08 2.27
C THR A 149 -10.01 15.61 1.71
N TYR A 150 -10.97 15.34 2.60
CA TYR A 150 -12.36 15.15 2.25
C TYR A 150 -13.10 16.49 2.32
N GLN A 151 -13.93 16.78 1.32
CA GLN A 151 -14.78 17.98 1.27
C GLN A 151 -16.25 17.57 1.11
N ALA A 152 -17.12 18.04 2.00
CA ALA A 152 -18.54 17.71 1.95
C ALA A 152 -19.32 18.50 0.87
N ASP A 153 -18.85 19.68 0.47
CA ASP A 153 -19.59 20.64 -0.37
C ASP A 153 -19.29 20.52 -1.88
N VAL A 154 -19.20 19.29 -2.41
CA VAL A 154 -18.88 19.06 -3.84
C VAL A 154 -20.11 18.70 -4.66
#